data_AF-X1NT17-F1
#
_entry.id   AF-X1NT17-F1
#
_cell.length_a   1.000
_cell.length_b   1.000
_cell.length_c   1.000
_cell.angle_alpha   90.00
_cell.angle_beta   90.00
_cell.angle_gamma   90.00
#
_symmetry.space_group_name_H-M   'P 1'
#
loop_
_entity.id
_entity.type
_entity.pdbx_description
1 polymer ?
#
loop_
_entity_poly.entity_id
_entity_poly.type
_entity_poly.pdbx_seq_one_letter_code
_entity_poly.pdbx_strand_id
1 'polypeptide(L)'
;LLFWEDKMRSVSDELIVCTDDGSYGRKAFVMDPLKELLETRDGIGHIWVIGPAIMMKFTALATQPFNVPTTVSLNSIMVDGTGMCGSCRCEVGGETRFACVHGPEFDGHEVDWDLLLARQRIYLDEEKQSLERWQAAMGE
;
A
#
# COMPACT_ATOMS: atom_id res chain seq x y z
N LEU A 1 17.98 2.22 -0.62
CA LEU A 1 17.78 3.04 -1.84
C LEU A 1 16.70 4.06 -1.51
N LEU A 2 17.00 5.35 -1.65
CA LEU A 2 16.03 6.45 -1.55
C LEU A 2 15.98 7.18 -2.89
N PHE A 3 14.81 7.55 -3.38
CA PHE A 3 14.64 8.18 -4.69
C PHE A 3 13.46 9.16 -4.71
N TRP A 4 13.44 10.04 -5.71
CA TRP A 4 12.37 11.03 -5.97
C TRP A 4 12.10 12.07 -4.87
N GLU A 5 13.00 12.24 -3.91
CA GLU A 5 12.82 13.21 -2.83
C GLU A 5 12.54 14.63 -3.35
N ASP A 6 13.35 15.15 -4.28
CA ASP A 6 13.14 16.48 -4.85
C ASP A 6 11.81 16.60 -5.61
N LYS A 7 11.39 15.52 -6.29
CA LYS A 7 10.11 15.49 -7.00
C LYS A 7 8.94 15.58 -6.02
N MET A 8 8.96 14.78 -4.96
CA MET A 8 7.90 14.80 -3.93
C MET A 8 7.90 16.15 -3.20
N ARG A 9 9.07 16.68 -2.87
CA ARG A 9 9.23 18.00 -2.23
C ARG A 9 8.67 19.13 -3.09
N SER A 10 8.83 19.06 -4.42
CA SER A 10 8.33 20.11 -5.32
C SER A 10 6.82 20.23 -5.40
N VAL A 11 6.08 19.20 -4.94
CA VAL A 11 4.61 19.14 -4.96
C VAL A 11 4.01 19.02 -3.55
N SER A 12 4.81 19.25 -2.50
CA SER A 12 4.40 19.11 -1.11
C SER A 12 4.74 20.35 -0.30
N ASP A 13 3.83 20.84 0.53
CA ASP A 13 4.12 21.90 1.50
C ASP A 13 5.11 21.42 2.57
N GLU A 14 5.02 20.14 2.94
CA GLU A 14 5.91 19.48 3.89
C GLU A 14 6.23 18.06 3.41
N LEU A 15 7.50 17.67 3.53
CA LEU A 15 7.97 16.33 3.21
C LEU A 15 8.71 15.73 4.42
N ILE A 16 8.17 14.63 4.95
CA ILE A 16 8.79 13.83 6.02
C ILE A 16 9.33 12.55 5.39
N VAL A 17 10.66 12.38 5.42
CA VAL A 17 11.34 11.18 4.93
C VAL A 17 11.65 10.26 6.10
N CYS A 18 11.31 8.97 5.96
CA CYS A 18 11.55 7.95 6.96
C CYS A 18 12.47 6.83 6.43
N THR A 19 13.36 6.34 7.27
CA THR A 19 14.15 5.12 7.02
C THR A 19 14.12 4.22 8.26
N ASP A 20 14.01 2.90 8.05
CA ASP A 20 13.92 1.94 9.17
C ASP A 20 15.20 1.91 10.02
N ASP A 21 16.36 2.11 9.39
CA ASP A 21 17.67 2.08 10.04
C ASP A 21 18.11 3.44 10.59
N GLY A 22 17.46 4.53 10.15
CA GLY A 22 17.83 5.90 10.50
C GLY A 22 19.02 6.44 9.71
N SER A 23 19.41 5.77 8.62
CA SER A 23 20.51 6.21 7.75
C SER A 23 20.23 7.56 7.09
N TYR A 24 18.95 7.92 6.91
CA TYR A 24 18.55 9.19 6.32
C TYR A 24 17.17 9.64 6.81
N GLY A 25 16.99 10.96 6.97
CA GLY A 25 15.74 11.54 7.47
C GLY A 25 15.44 11.06 8.90
N ARG A 26 14.21 10.62 9.14
CA ARG A 26 13.77 10.15 10.45
C ARG A 26 13.86 8.64 10.56
N LYS A 27 14.45 8.13 11.63
CA LYS A 27 14.36 6.72 11.99
C LYS A 27 12.97 6.38 12.51
N ALA A 28 12.11 5.86 11.65
CA ALA A 28 10.70 5.59 11.97
C ALA A 28 10.02 4.74 10.89
N PHE A 29 8.92 4.11 11.25
CA PHE A 29 7.94 3.69 10.24
C PHE A 29 7.08 4.89 9.84
N VAL A 30 6.56 4.91 8.61
CA VAL A 30 5.74 6.03 8.09
C VAL A 30 4.50 6.33 8.94
N MET A 31 4.02 5.36 9.72
CA MET A 31 2.89 5.52 10.63
C MET A 31 3.22 6.41 11.84
N ASP A 32 4.47 6.44 12.28
CA ASP A 32 4.88 7.21 13.45
C ASP A 32 4.68 8.72 13.25
N PRO A 33 5.25 9.37 12.20
CA PRO A 33 4.98 10.77 11.95
C PRO A 33 3.52 11.03 11.57
N LEU A 34 2.84 10.10 10.90
CA LEU A 34 1.42 10.26 10.59
C LEU A 34 0.57 10.36 11.86
N LYS A 35 0.81 9.49 12.84
CA LYS A 35 0.11 9.51 14.13
C LYS A 35 0.37 10.82 14.88
N GLU A 36 1.61 11.28 14.90
CA GLU A 36 1.95 12.57 15.51
C GLU A 36 1.23 13.74 14.82
N LEU A 37 1.14 13.72 13.49
CA LEU A 37 0.38 14.74 12.76
C LEU A 37 -1.10 14.70 13.12
N LEU A 38 -1.70 13.51 13.23
CA LEU A 38 -3.11 13.35 13.62
C LEU A 38 -3.39 13.75 15.07
N GLU A 39 -2.40 13.64 15.96
CA GLU A 39 -2.52 14.05 17.36
C GLU A 39 -2.27 15.55 17.58
N THR A 40 -1.49 16.19 16.71
CA THR A 40 -1.02 17.57 16.91
C THR A 40 -1.60 18.59 15.94
N ARG A 41 -2.11 18.15 14.78
CA ARG A 41 -2.74 19.03 13.78
C ARG A 41 -4.21 18.74 13.66
N ASP A 42 -4.99 19.79 13.88
CA ASP A 42 -6.39 19.81 13.50
C ASP A 42 -6.54 20.02 11.98
N GLY A 43 -7.63 19.48 11.42
CA GLY A 43 -8.03 19.79 10.04
C GLY A 43 -7.40 18.92 8.95
N ILE A 44 -6.79 17.77 9.29
CA ILE A 44 -6.42 16.77 8.28
C ILE A 44 -7.72 16.21 7.67
N GLY A 45 -8.01 16.62 6.44
CA GLY A 45 -9.26 16.28 5.77
C GLY A 45 -9.29 14.88 5.16
N HIS A 46 -8.13 14.33 4.78
CA HIS A 46 -8.05 13.06 4.06
C HIS A 46 -6.63 12.50 4.07
N ILE A 47 -6.49 11.17 4.02
CA ILE A 47 -5.22 10.44 4.00
C ILE A 47 -5.18 9.52 2.78
N TRP A 48 -4.10 9.54 2.01
CA TRP A 48 -3.84 8.57 0.93
C TRP A 48 -2.64 7.71 1.29
N VAL A 49 -2.80 6.39 1.17
CA VAL A 49 -1.75 5.41 1.51
C VAL A 49 -1.49 4.50 0.33
N ILE A 50 -0.24 4.46 -0.12
CA ILE A 50 0.20 3.67 -1.27
C ILE A 50 1.51 3.00 -0.89
N GLY A 51 1.56 1.67 -0.95
CA GLY A 51 2.77 0.91 -0.64
C GLY A 51 2.50 -0.59 -0.45
N PRO A 52 3.36 -1.32 0.29
CA PRO A 52 3.11 -2.72 0.59
C PRO A 52 1.75 -2.92 1.29
N ALA A 53 1.04 -4.01 0.98
CA ALA A 53 -0.29 -4.27 1.54
C ALA A 53 -0.29 -4.26 3.08
N ILE A 54 0.79 -4.76 3.69
CA ILE A 54 0.96 -4.75 5.15
C ILE A 54 1.09 -3.32 5.72
N MET A 55 1.79 -2.43 5.01
CA MET A 55 1.92 -1.02 5.39
C MET A 55 0.56 -0.31 5.28
N MET A 56 -0.16 -0.55 4.18
CA MET A 56 -1.51 0.01 3.99
C MET A 56 -2.48 -0.48 5.07
N LYS A 57 -2.48 -1.78 5.40
CA LYS A 57 -3.28 -2.37 6.50
C LYS A 57 -3.04 -1.64 7.82
N PHE A 58 -1.79 -1.56 8.27
CA PHE A 58 -1.50 -0.96 9.56
C PHE A 58 -1.77 0.55 9.58
N THR A 59 -1.57 1.24 8.46
CA THR A 59 -1.90 2.67 8.36
C THR A 59 -3.41 2.90 8.41
N ALA A 60 -4.21 2.09 7.73
CA ALA A 60 -5.67 2.16 7.81
C ALA A 60 -6.18 1.91 9.25
N LEU A 61 -5.62 0.93 9.96
CA LEU A 61 -5.96 0.67 11.35
C LEU A 61 -5.52 1.81 12.30
N ALA A 62 -4.35 2.40 12.06
CA ALA A 62 -3.83 3.48 12.89
C ALA A 62 -4.62 4.78 12.76
N THR A 63 -5.25 5.01 11.60
CA THR A 63 -6.02 6.23 11.29
C THR A 63 -7.49 6.13 11.70
N GLN A 64 -8.03 4.92 11.86
CA GLN A 64 -9.42 4.67 12.21
C GLN A 64 -9.91 5.41 13.47
N PRO A 65 -9.16 5.48 14.59
CA PRO A 65 -9.61 6.21 15.79
C PRO A 65 -9.75 7.72 15.60
N PHE A 66 -9.08 8.28 14.59
CA PHE A 66 -9.12 9.72 14.28
C PHE A 66 -10.27 10.10 13.35
N ASN A 67 -11.01 9.11 12.83
CA ASN A 67 -12.15 9.31 11.94
C ASN A 67 -11.82 10.21 10.72
N VAL A 68 -10.59 10.06 10.20
CA VAL A 68 -10.15 10.75 8.98
C VAL A 68 -10.32 9.80 7.79
N PRO A 69 -11.00 10.21 6.71
CA PRO A 69 -11.10 9.43 5.49
C PRO A 69 -9.73 8.95 5.02
N THR A 70 -9.58 7.63 4.87
CA THR A 70 -8.30 7.01 4.53
C THR A 70 -8.45 6.16 3.27
N THR A 71 -7.93 6.67 2.15
CA THR A 71 -7.93 5.97 0.87
C THR A 71 -6.66 5.15 0.71
N VAL A 72 -6.81 3.89 0.31
CA VAL A 72 -5.70 2.98 0.02
C VAL A 72 -5.73 2.55 -1.44
N SER A 73 -4.58 2.51 -2.11
CA SER A 73 -4.48 2.00 -3.49
C SER A 73 -4.06 0.53 -3.48
N LEU A 74 -5.03 -0.38 -3.59
CA LEU A 74 -4.79 -1.82 -3.47
C LEU A 74 -3.92 -2.37 -4.61
N ASN A 75 -3.01 -3.27 -4.26
CA ASN A 75 -2.08 -3.96 -5.15
C ASN A 75 -2.41 -5.46 -5.28
N SER A 76 -3.67 -5.78 -5.61
CA SER A 76 -4.11 -7.14 -5.93
C SER A 76 -3.43 -7.67 -7.19
N ILE A 77 -3.30 -9.00 -7.30
CA ILE A 77 -2.82 -9.65 -8.54
C ILE A 77 -3.74 -9.29 -9.70
N MET A 78 -3.19 -8.84 -10.82
CA MET A 78 -3.93 -8.49 -12.04
C MET A 78 -3.49 -9.37 -13.21
N VAL A 79 -4.42 -9.66 -14.13
CA VAL A 79 -4.13 -10.40 -15.37
C VAL A 79 -4.61 -9.60 -16.57
N ASP A 80 -5.92 -9.42 -16.72
CA ASP A 80 -6.52 -8.71 -17.86
C ASP A 80 -6.53 -7.19 -17.64
N GLY A 81 -6.81 -6.73 -16.42
CA GLY A 81 -6.90 -5.31 -16.08
C GLY A 81 -8.14 -4.60 -16.64
N THR A 82 -9.14 -5.32 -17.15
CA THR A 82 -10.32 -4.75 -17.81
C THR A 82 -11.65 -5.29 -17.26
N GLY A 83 -11.61 -6.05 -16.17
CA GLY A 83 -12.79 -6.54 -15.44
C GLY A 83 -13.33 -7.89 -15.93
N MET A 84 -12.62 -8.59 -16.80
CA MET A 84 -13.07 -9.83 -17.42
C MET A 84 -12.75 -11.09 -16.60
N CYS A 85 -11.63 -11.11 -15.85
CA CYS A 85 -11.16 -12.35 -15.21
C CYS A 85 -11.38 -12.43 -13.69
N GLY A 86 -11.56 -11.29 -13.00
CA GLY A 86 -11.71 -11.25 -11.53
C GLY A 86 -10.45 -11.61 -10.73
N SER A 87 -9.27 -11.73 -11.36
CA SER A 87 -8.00 -12.00 -10.65
C SER A 87 -7.69 -10.91 -9.62
N CYS A 88 -8.04 -9.67 -9.92
CA CYS A 88 -7.84 -8.54 -9.02
C CYS A 88 -8.91 -8.38 -7.93
N ARG A 89 -9.77 -9.38 -7.72
CA ARG A 89 -10.85 -9.26 -6.73
C ARG A 89 -10.31 -8.99 -5.32
N CYS A 90 -10.98 -8.08 -4.63
CA CYS A 90 -10.86 -7.77 -3.22
C CYS A 90 -12.25 -7.77 -2.58
N GLU A 91 -12.33 -7.75 -1.26
CA GLU A 91 -13.56 -7.52 -0.52
C GLU A 91 -13.43 -6.15 0.18
N VAL A 92 -14.44 -5.30 -0.03
CA VAL A 92 -14.52 -3.96 0.55
C VAL A 92 -15.95 -3.76 1.02
N GLY A 93 -16.13 -3.49 2.31
CA GLY A 93 -17.46 -3.28 2.91
C GLY A 93 -18.35 -4.53 2.87
N GLY A 94 -17.75 -5.72 2.87
CA GLY A 94 -18.45 -7.00 2.70
C GLY A 94 -18.91 -7.30 1.27
N GLU A 95 -18.52 -6.47 0.28
CA GLU A 95 -18.83 -6.70 -1.13
C GLU A 95 -17.59 -7.07 -1.93
N THR A 96 -17.73 -8.04 -2.84
CA THR A 96 -16.67 -8.35 -3.81
C THR A 96 -16.52 -7.20 -4.81
N ARG A 97 -15.31 -6.64 -4.91
CA ARG A 97 -14.93 -5.59 -5.86
C ARG A 97 -13.76 -6.04 -6.72
N PHE A 98 -13.60 -5.48 -7.91
CA PHE A 98 -12.47 -5.74 -8.81
C PHE A 98 -11.59 -4.49 -8.85
N ALA A 99 -10.35 -4.58 -8.36
CA ALA A 99 -9.48 -3.41 -8.24
C ALA A 99 -9.24 -2.70 -9.60
N CYS A 100 -9.22 -3.42 -10.73
CA CYS A 100 -8.97 -2.82 -12.04
C CYS A 100 -10.12 -1.98 -12.62
N VAL A 101 -11.36 -2.17 -12.16
CA VAL A 101 -12.55 -1.46 -12.71
C VAL A 101 -13.39 -0.74 -11.66
N HIS A 102 -13.33 -1.17 -10.40
CA HIS A 102 -13.98 -0.49 -9.27
C HIS A 102 -13.01 0.34 -8.43
N GLY A 103 -11.69 0.15 -8.61
CA GLY A 103 -10.64 0.82 -7.83
C GLY A 103 -9.57 1.45 -8.72
N PRO A 104 -8.26 1.32 -8.40
CA PRO A 104 -7.68 0.51 -7.31
C PRO A 104 -7.78 1.15 -5.93
N GLU A 105 -8.29 2.38 -5.86
CA GLU A 105 -8.48 3.15 -4.65
C GLU A 105 -9.79 2.77 -3.94
N PHE A 106 -9.70 2.44 -2.66
CA PHE A 106 -10.84 2.07 -1.81
C PHE A 106 -10.71 2.72 -0.42
N ASP A 107 -11.80 2.71 0.36
CA ASP A 107 -11.75 3.05 1.78
C ASP A 107 -10.95 1.98 2.53
N GLY A 108 -9.79 2.37 3.07
CA GLY A 108 -8.90 1.48 3.80
C GLY A 108 -9.51 0.90 5.08
N HIS A 109 -10.52 1.55 5.64
CA HIS A 109 -11.24 1.07 6.83
C HIS A 109 -12.25 -0.04 6.50
N GLU A 110 -12.59 -0.22 5.22
CA GLU A 110 -13.56 -1.22 4.76
C GLU A 110 -12.92 -2.44 4.05
N VAL A 111 -11.61 -2.43 3.81
CA VAL A 111 -10.89 -3.51 3.10
C VAL A 111 -10.74 -4.75 3.99
N ASP A 112 -11.08 -5.93 3.44
CA ASP A 112 -10.63 -7.20 4.01
C ASP A 112 -9.14 -7.42 3.71
N TRP A 113 -8.32 -6.99 4.65
CA TRP A 113 -6.87 -7.08 4.55
C TRP A 113 -6.34 -8.52 4.62
N ASP A 114 -7.01 -9.41 5.35
CA ASP A 114 -6.54 -10.78 5.51
C ASP A 114 -6.79 -11.58 4.23
N LEU A 115 -7.94 -11.38 3.58
CA LEU A 115 -8.20 -11.89 2.25
C LEU A 115 -7.18 -11.36 1.23
N LEU A 116 -6.93 -10.05 1.20
CA LEU A 116 -5.97 -9.45 0.27
C LEU A 116 -4.57 -10.06 0.42
N LEU A 117 -4.06 -10.14 1.66
CA LEU A 117 -2.73 -10.67 1.96
C LEU A 117 -2.63 -12.17 1.63
N ALA A 118 -3.67 -12.95 1.91
CA ALA A 118 -3.70 -14.36 1.53
C ALA A 118 -3.65 -14.53 -0.01
N ARG A 119 -4.38 -13.68 -0.75
CA ARG A 119 -4.42 -13.72 -2.22
C ARG A 119 -3.08 -13.34 -2.86
N GLN A 120 -2.35 -12.38 -2.30
CA GLN A 120 -1.02 -12.01 -2.81
C GLN A 120 0.01 -13.14 -2.71
N ARG A 121 -0.24 -14.17 -1.89
CA ARG A 121 0.70 -15.27 -1.66
C ARG A 121 0.41 -16.50 -2.53
N ILE A 122 -0.58 -16.45 -3.42
CA ILE A 122 -1.04 -17.61 -4.20
C ILE A 122 0.06 -18.18 -5.10
N TYR A 123 0.94 -17.33 -5.65
CA TYR A 123 1.92 -17.73 -6.66
C TYR A 123 3.38 -17.74 -6.16
N LEU A 124 3.62 -17.76 -4.84
CA LEU A 124 4.98 -17.67 -4.30
C LEU A 124 5.91 -18.79 -4.83
N ASP A 125 5.38 -20.00 -5.02
CA ASP A 125 6.16 -21.12 -5.53
C ASP A 125 6.50 -20.93 -7.01
N GLU A 126 5.56 -20.46 -7.83
CA GLU A 126 5.77 -20.16 -9.24
C GLU A 126 6.68 -18.94 -9.46
N GLU A 127 6.54 -17.90 -8.64
CA GLU A 127 7.40 -16.71 -8.64
C GLU A 127 8.86 -17.10 -8.35
N LYS A 128 9.08 -17.95 -7.33
CA LYS A 128 10.40 -18.48 -7.01
C LYS A 128 10.98 -19.30 -8.16
N GLN A 129 10.20 -20.24 -8.71
CA GLN A 129 10.65 -21.05 -9.85
C GLN A 129 10.98 -20.21 -11.08
N SER A 130 10.20 -19.16 -11.34
CA SER A 130 10.43 -18.23 -12.45
C SER A 130 11.77 -17.50 -12.30
N LEU A 131 12.04 -16.98 -11.10
CA LEU A 131 13.30 -16.30 -10.79
C LEU A 131 14.50 -17.25 -10.90
N GLU A 132 14.42 -18.44 -10.31
CA GLU A 132 15.49 -19.44 -10.36
C GLU A 132 15.82 -19.87 -11.81
N ARG A 133 14.79 -20.05 -12.65
CA ARG A 133 14.98 -20.35 -14.07
C ARG A 133 15.66 -19.21 -14.82
N TRP A 134 15.30 -17.97 -14.52
CA TRP A 134 15.93 -16.80 -15.11
C TRP A 134 17.40 -16.68 -14.69
N GLN A 135 17.72 -16.85 -13.41
CA GLN A 135 19.10 -16.80 -12.88
C GLN A 135 19.97 -17.88 -13.52
N ALA A 136 19.49 -19.12 -13.57
CA ALA A 136 20.20 -20.22 -14.22
C ALA A 136 20.46 -19.96 -15.72
N ALA A 137 19.53 -19.28 -16.42
CA ALA A 137 19.71 -18.91 -17.82
C ALA A 137 20.71 -17.74 -18.03
N MET A 138 20.87 -16.87 -17.04
CA MET A 138 21.80 -15.74 -17.06
C MET A 138 23.21 -16.07 -16.54
N GLY A 139 23.40 -17.27 -15.96
CA GLY A 139 24.67 -17.71 -15.40
C GLY A 139 25.01 -17.06 -14.05
N GLU A 140 23.99 -16.60 -13.32
CA GLU A 140 24.08 -16.15 -11.92
C GLU A 140 23.91 -17.30 -10.93
#